data_AF-A0A357MKL2-F1
#
_entry.id   AF-A0A357MKL2-F1
#
_cell.length_a   1.000
_cell.length_b   1.000
_cell.length_c   1.000
_cell.angle_alpha   90.00
_cell.angle_beta   90.00
_cell.angle_gamma   90.00
#
_symmetry.space_group_name_H-M   'P 1'
#
loop_
_entity.id
_entity.type
_entity.pdbx_description
1 polymer ?
#
loop_
_entity_poly.entity_id
_entity_poly.type
_entity_poly.pdbx_seq_one_letter_code
_entity_poly.pdbx_strand_id
1 'polypeptide(L)'
;DTLYAEGLEGRPAMMSVGLHCRLVGRPGKIAGLKRFLDHIAAHDGVWCPRRIEIADHWAREHPHRRWDRPSRMDRNSFVETYGGVFEHSPWIAERAHALELGPAHDSAAGLHNALARMFRSASEAERPGVLTAHPDLAGKLAAAGRLTAESSSEQAGAGLDLLTDAERATFTRLNTDYVEKHGFPFIIAVRDHDKASILAAFQRRIGNDRATEFAEACRQVERIAEFRLRDMLP
;
A
#
# COMPACT_ATOMS: atom_id res chain seq x y z
N ASP A 1 35.57 8.43 -16.54
CA ASP A 1 34.97 9.60 -15.89
C ASP A 1 33.45 9.72 -15.96
N THR A 2 32.76 9.46 -17.09
CA THR A 2 31.28 9.63 -17.17
C THR A 2 30.50 8.95 -16.05
N LEU A 3 30.75 7.66 -15.80
CA LEU A 3 30.07 6.90 -14.75
C LEU A 3 30.32 7.47 -13.33
N TYR A 4 31.50 8.06 -13.12
CA TYR A 4 31.85 8.67 -11.85
C TYR A 4 31.05 9.96 -11.63
N ALA A 5 30.93 10.80 -12.68
CA ALA A 5 30.11 12.01 -12.64
C ALA A 5 28.64 11.71 -12.36
N GLU A 6 28.05 10.69 -13.03
CA GLU A 6 26.68 10.24 -12.75
C GLU A 6 26.52 9.75 -11.30
N GLY A 7 27.53 9.05 -10.77
CA GLY A 7 27.57 8.64 -9.37
C GLY A 7 27.51 9.82 -8.39
N LEU A 8 28.24 10.90 -8.67
CA LEU A 8 28.23 12.14 -7.88
C LEU A 8 26.88 12.86 -7.95
N GLU A 9 26.13 12.70 -9.04
CA GLU A 9 24.74 13.17 -9.18
C GLU A 9 23.72 12.27 -8.45
N GLY A 10 24.19 11.28 -7.69
CA GLY A 10 23.34 10.37 -6.92
C GLY A 10 22.81 9.18 -7.72
N ARG A 11 23.40 8.88 -8.88
CA ARG A 11 23.03 7.74 -9.75
C ARG A 11 24.15 6.69 -9.77
N PRO A 12 24.37 5.94 -8.67
CA PRO A 12 25.38 4.89 -8.66
C PRO A 12 25.05 3.82 -9.69
N ALA A 13 26.06 3.38 -10.45
CA ALA A 13 25.89 2.39 -11.52
C ALA A 13 27.08 1.41 -11.57
N MET A 14 26.82 0.19 -12.02
CA MET A 14 27.81 -0.89 -12.12
C MET A 14 28.31 -1.00 -13.56
N MET A 15 29.63 -1.01 -13.75
CA MET A 15 30.28 -1.35 -15.02
C MET A 15 30.93 -2.73 -14.92
N SER A 16 30.63 -3.59 -15.89
CA SER A 16 31.32 -4.88 -16.06
C SER A 16 32.28 -4.80 -17.24
N VAL A 17 33.57 -5.06 -17.00
CA VAL A 17 34.60 -5.10 -18.04
C VAL A 17 35.00 -6.56 -18.28
N GLY A 18 34.58 -7.12 -19.41
CA GLY A 18 34.97 -8.47 -19.82
C GLY A 18 36.45 -8.53 -20.23
N LEU A 19 37.26 -9.33 -19.53
CA LEU A 19 38.67 -9.56 -19.86
C LEU A 19 38.85 -10.92 -20.52
N HIS A 20 39.27 -10.93 -21.79
CA HIS A 20 39.61 -12.18 -22.46
C HIS A 20 41.03 -12.63 -22.08
N CYS A 21 41.17 -13.78 -21.42
CA CYS A 21 42.42 -14.26 -20.83
C CYS A 21 43.61 -14.29 -21.80
N ARG A 22 43.38 -14.63 -23.07
CA ARG A 22 44.45 -14.71 -24.11
C ARG A 22 44.80 -13.37 -24.77
N LEU A 23 43.98 -12.33 -24.57
CA LEU A 23 44.18 -11.02 -25.19
C LEU A 23 44.74 -10.02 -24.19
N VAL A 24 44.22 -10.02 -22.96
CA VAL A 24 44.60 -9.05 -21.93
C VAL A 24 46.05 -9.23 -21.45
N GLY A 25 46.54 -10.48 -21.41
CA GLY A 25 47.91 -10.79 -20.99
C GLY A 25 49.00 -10.45 -22.01
N ARG A 26 48.64 -9.97 -23.21
CA ARG A 26 49.65 -9.56 -24.21
C ARG A 26 50.39 -8.31 -23.72
N PRO A 27 51.72 -8.21 -23.86
CA PRO A 27 52.50 -7.07 -23.36
C PRO A 27 51.97 -5.69 -23.77
N GLY A 28 51.50 -5.53 -25.01
CA GLY A 28 50.92 -4.27 -25.48
C GLY A 28 49.50 -3.95 -24.97
N LYS A 29 48.79 -4.93 -24.41
CA LYS A 29 47.41 -4.79 -23.92
C LYS A 29 47.33 -4.68 -22.39
N ILE A 30 48.19 -5.38 -21.67
CA ILE A 30 48.22 -5.33 -20.19
C ILE A 30 48.52 -3.92 -19.67
N ALA A 31 49.32 -3.13 -20.40
CA ALA A 31 49.58 -1.73 -20.07
C ALA A 31 48.29 -0.87 -20.09
N GLY A 32 47.34 -1.19 -20.97
CA GLY A 32 46.03 -0.52 -21.00
C GLY A 32 45.17 -0.85 -19.78
N LEU A 33 45.15 -2.13 -19.37
CA LEU A 33 44.47 -2.55 -18.15
C LEU A 33 45.07 -1.87 -16.92
N LYS A 34 46.41 -1.82 -16.82
CA LYS A 34 47.09 -1.14 -15.71
C LYS A 34 46.68 0.34 -15.62
N ARG A 35 46.74 1.09 -16.72
CA ARG A 35 46.30 2.50 -16.74
C ARG A 35 44.84 2.67 -16.33
N PHE A 36 43.97 1.75 -16.73
CA PHE A 36 42.57 1.78 -16.32
C PHE A 36 42.41 1.55 -14.82
N LEU A 37 43.09 0.55 -14.25
CA LEU A 37 43.07 0.26 -12.81
C LEU A 37 43.64 1.44 -12.00
N ASP A 38 44.76 2.01 -12.44
CA ASP A 38 45.37 3.19 -11.81
C ASP A 38 44.41 4.39 -11.84
N HIS A 39 43.70 4.59 -12.94
CA HIS A 39 42.72 5.68 -13.10
C HIS A 39 41.50 5.50 -12.19
N ILE A 40 40.90 4.32 -12.12
CA ILE A 40 39.72 4.10 -11.27
C ILE A 40 40.08 4.11 -9.77
N ALA A 41 41.29 3.70 -9.40
CA ALA A 41 41.78 3.73 -8.03
C ALA A 41 42.08 5.15 -7.53
N ALA A 42 42.25 6.11 -8.43
CA ALA A 42 42.46 7.52 -8.09
C ALA A 42 41.15 8.24 -7.70
N HIS A 43 39.99 7.62 -7.96
CA HIS A 43 38.67 8.17 -7.64
C HIS A 43 38.18 7.64 -6.29
N ASP A 44 37.73 8.53 -5.41
CA ASP A 44 37.15 8.14 -4.12
C ASP A 44 35.76 7.51 -4.30
N GLY A 45 35.43 6.50 -3.49
CA GLY A 45 34.15 5.78 -3.56
C GLY A 45 34.05 4.75 -4.69
N VAL A 46 35.10 4.54 -5.51
CA VAL A 46 35.12 3.47 -6.50
C VAL A 46 35.42 2.13 -5.83
N TRP A 47 34.43 1.23 -5.86
CA TRP A 47 34.56 -0.11 -5.32
C TRP A 47 34.99 -1.11 -6.41
N CYS A 48 36.11 -1.80 -6.18
CA CYS A 48 36.61 -2.88 -7.05
C CYS A 48 36.45 -4.27 -6.37
N PRO A 49 35.23 -4.79 -6.18
CA PRO A 49 35.02 -6.01 -5.43
C PRO A 49 35.29 -7.29 -6.21
N ARG A 50 35.61 -8.34 -5.46
CA ARG A 50 35.42 -9.74 -5.85
C ARG A 50 33.92 -10.06 -5.85
N ARG A 51 33.52 -11.08 -6.63
CA ARG A 51 32.12 -11.54 -6.67
C ARG A 51 31.54 -11.88 -5.30
N ILE A 52 32.35 -12.43 -4.40
CA ILE A 52 31.93 -12.76 -3.02
C ILE A 52 31.63 -11.50 -2.19
N GLU A 53 32.39 -10.42 -2.38
CA GLU A 53 32.18 -9.16 -1.66
C GLU A 53 30.91 -8.44 -2.12
N ILE A 54 30.57 -8.56 -3.41
CA ILE A 54 29.26 -8.13 -3.94
C ILE A 54 28.14 -8.93 -3.27
N ALA A 55 28.28 -10.25 -3.21
CA ALA A 55 27.26 -11.11 -2.61
C ALA A 55 27.06 -10.80 -1.12
N ASP A 56 28.14 -10.63 -0.37
CA ASP A 56 28.12 -10.31 1.06
C ASP A 56 27.52 -8.92 1.32
N HIS A 57 27.83 -7.93 0.47
CA HIS A 57 27.22 -6.60 0.55
C HIS A 57 25.71 -6.68 0.31
N TRP A 58 25.27 -7.36 -0.75
CA TRP A 58 23.84 -7.54 -1.01
C TRP A 58 23.12 -8.28 0.11
N ALA A 59 23.72 -9.35 0.66
CA ALA A 59 23.13 -10.09 1.76
C ALA A 59 22.97 -9.25 3.04
N ARG A 60 23.90 -8.33 3.28
CA ARG A 60 23.91 -7.43 4.44
C ARG A 60 23.00 -6.22 4.30
N GLU A 61 23.03 -5.55 3.15
CA GLU A 61 22.28 -4.31 2.89
C GLU A 61 20.85 -4.59 2.42
N HIS A 62 20.61 -5.74 1.78
CA HIS A 62 19.29 -6.17 1.28
C HIS A 62 18.91 -7.56 1.81
N PRO A 63 18.86 -7.75 3.15
CA PRO A 63 18.51 -9.04 3.72
C PRO A 63 17.09 -9.43 3.31
N HIS A 64 16.91 -10.66 2.86
CA HIS A 64 15.59 -11.19 2.55
C HIS A 64 14.71 -11.17 3.80
N ARG A 65 13.63 -10.37 3.78
CA ARG A 65 12.62 -10.37 4.83
C ARG A 65 11.61 -11.47 4.55
N ARG A 66 11.64 -12.53 5.37
CA ARG A 66 10.55 -13.51 5.38
C ARG A 66 9.31 -12.81 5.93
N TRP A 67 8.18 -13.09 5.29
CA TRP A 67 6.87 -12.63 5.72
C TRP A 67 5.89 -13.78 5.50
N ASP A 68 4.84 -13.80 6.31
CA ASP A 68 3.85 -14.87 6.28
C ASP A 68 2.92 -14.68 5.08
N ARG A 69 2.94 -15.66 4.19
CA ARG A 69 2.19 -15.62 2.94
C ARG A 69 0.72 -15.96 3.20
N PRO A 70 -0.26 -15.14 2.76
CA PRO A 70 -1.68 -15.40 2.92
C PRO A 70 -2.09 -16.81 2.48
N SER A 71 -1.52 -17.29 1.36
CA SER A 71 -1.80 -18.64 0.83
C SER A 71 -1.29 -19.80 1.71
N ARG A 72 -0.42 -19.51 2.68
CA ARG A 72 0.20 -20.52 3.56
C ARG A 72 -0.23 -20.41 5.01
N MET A 73 -1.04 -19.42 5.35
CA MET A 73 -1.57 -19.26 6.70
C MET A 73 -2.66 -20.28 7.00
N ASP A 74 -2.68 -20.77 8.23
CA ASP A 74 -3.88 -21.44 8.74
C ASP A 74 -5.02 -20.43 8.90
N ARG A 75 -6.25 -20.94 9.04
CA ARG A 75 -7.45 -20.11 9.10
C ARG A 75 -7.41 -19.07 10.22
N ASN A 76 -6.94 -19.45 11.41
CA ASN A 76 -7.00 -18.57 12.58
C ASN A 76 -6.01 -17.41 12.40
N SER A 77 -4.76 -17.72 12.02
CA SER A 77 -3.74 -16.70 11.75
C SER A 77 -4.15 -15.76 10.61
N PHE A 78 -4.79 -16.30 9.56
CA PHE A 78 -5.30 -15.51 8.44
C PHE A 78 -6.40 -14.53 8.87
N VAL A 79 -7.37 -14.99 9.67
CA VAL A 79 -8.48 -14.15 10.13
C VAL A 79 -8.01 -13.14 11.18
N GLU A 80 -7.06 -13.49 12.04
CA GLU A 80 -6.44 -12.55 12.97
C GLU A 80 -5.72 -11.42 12.21
N THR A 81 -5.00 -11.77 11.15
CA THR A 81 -4.26 -10.79 10.35
C THR A 81 -5.19 -9.94 9.48
N TYR A 82 -6.07 -10.57 8.69
CA TYR A 82 -6.83 -9.89 7.63
C TYR A 82 -8.32 -9.68 7.95
N GLY A 83 -8.81 -10.17 9.09
CA GLY A 83 -10.22 -10.03 9.49
C GLY A 83 -10.66 -8.58 9.72
N GLY A 84 -9.71 -7.69 10.03
CA GLY A 84 -9.95 -6.25 10.18
C GLY A 84 -9.93 -5.46 8.86
N VAL A 85 -9.58 -6.09 7.73
CA VAL A 85 -9.51 -5.38 6.43
C VAL A 85 -10.87 -4.79 6.05
N PHE A 86 -11.95 -5.54 6.29
CA PHE A 86 -13.31 -5.03 6.25
C PHE A 86 -13.79 -4.80 7.68
N GLU A 87 -14.16 -3.56 7.98
CA GLU A 87 -14.46 -3.12 9.34
C GLU A 87 -15.54 -3.98 10.03
N HIS A 88 -15.22 -4.48 11.23
CA HIS A 88 -16.05 -5.41 12.03
C HIS A 88 -16.67 -6.57 11.23
N SER A 89 -16.02 -7.01 10.15
CA SER A 89 -16.55 -8.02 9.23
C SER A 89 -15.56 -9.17 8.99
N PRO A 90 -15.05 -9.84 10.05
CA PRO A 90 -14.03 -10.89 9.92
C PRO A 90 -14.51 -12.11 9.12
N TRP A 91 -15.82 -12.32 9.03
CA TRP A 91 -16.44 -13.37 8.22
C TRP A 91 -16.03 -13.29 6.74
N ILE A 92 -15.67 -12.10 6.22
CA ILE A 92 -15.17 -11.94 4.84
C ILE A 92 -13.83 -12.67 4.69
N ALA A 93 -12.93 -12.50 5.66
CA ALA A 93 -11.65 -13.20 5.68
C ALA A 93 -11.84 -14.71 5.88
N GLU A 94 -12.74 -15.11 6.79
CA GLU A 94 -13.07 -16.53 7.01
C GLU A 94 -13.53 -17.22 5.73
N ARG A 95 -14.48 -16.59 5.01
CA ARG A 95 -14.99 -17.13 3.75
C ARG A 95 -13.95 -17.10 2.65
N ALA A 96 -13.09 -16.08 2.62
CA ALA A 96 -12.04 -15.98 1.60
C ALA A 96 -10.97 -17.05 1.76
N HIS A 97 -10.57 -17.37 3.00
CA HIS A 97 -9.65 -18.46 3.29
C HIS A 97 -10.21 -19.81 2.84
N ALA A 98 -11.52 -20.04 3.04
CA ALA A 98 -12.20 -21.27 2.62
C ALA A 98 -12.24 -21.49 1.09
N LEU A 99 -11.85 -20.50 0.28
CA LEU A 99 -11.73 -20.63 -1.18
C LEU A 99 -10.42 -21.26 -1.64
N GLU A 100 -9.57 -21.69 -0.71
CA GLU A 100 -8.22 -22.22 -0.97
C GLU A 100 -7.32 -21.23 -1.72
N LEU A 101 -6.64 -20.37 -0.97
CA LEU A 101 -5.76 -19.37 -1.53
C LEU A 101 -4.48 -20.00 -2.11
N GLY A 102 -4.20 -19.73 -3.39
CA GLY A 102 -2.91 -20.04 -4.04
C GLY A 102 -1.92 -18.86 -4.07
N PRO A 103 -0.71 -19.05 -4.64
CA PRO A 103 0.36 -18.04 -4.68
C PRO A 103 -0.02 -16.70 -5.34
N ALA A 104 -1.04 -16.67 -6.21
CA ALA A 104 -1.55 -15.44 -6.80
C ALA A 104 -2.11 -14.46 -5.75
N HIS A 105 -2.55 -14.98 -4.59
CA HIS A 105 -3.08 -14.19 -3.48
C HIS A 105 -2.01 -13.69 -2.52
N ASP A 106 -0.74 -14.03 -2.72
CA ASP A 106 0.39 -13.51 -1.93
C ASP A 106 0.81 -12.11 -2.40
N SER A 107 -0.19 -11.24 -2.65
CA SER A 107 -0.03 -9.86 -3.06
C SER A 107 -1.26 -9.06 -2.65
N ALA A 108 -1.12 -7.74 -2.48
CA ALA A 108 -2.25 -6.89 -2.11
C ALA A 108 -3.40 -6.99 -3.10
N ALA A 109 -3.11 -6.98 -4.41
CA ALA A 109 -4.13 -7.12 -5.45
C ALA A 109 -4.80 -8.50 -5.46
N GLY A 110 -4.02 -9.56 -5.28
CA GLY A 110 -4.55 -10.92 -5.24
C GLY A 110 -5.44 -11.17 -4.04
N LEU A 111 -4.99 -10.78 -2.84
CA LEU A 111 -5.77 -10.92 -1.62
C LEU A 111 -7.03 -10.03 -1.64
N HIS A 112 -6.90 -8.81 -2.17
CA HIS A 112 -8.04 -7.91 -2.37
C HIS A 112 -9.11 -8.56 -3.23
N ASN A 113 -8.73 -9.19 -4.34
CA ASN A 113 -9.67 -9.88 -5.21
C ASN A 113 -10.44 -10.98 -4.46
N ALA A 114 -9.75 -11.79 -3.66
CA ALA A 114 -10.36 -12.87 -2.88
C ALA A 114 -11.37 -12.34 -1.84
N LEU A 115 -10.99 -11.31 -1.07
CA LEU A 115 -11.87 -10.70 -0.07
C LEU A 115 -13.05 -9.97 -0.72
N ALA A 116 -12.81 -9.18 -1.76
CA ALA A 116 -13.86 -8.46 -2.49
C ALA A 116 -14.85 -9.42 -3.14
N ARG A 117 -14.40 -10.61 -3.60
CA ARG A 117 -15.31 -11.66 -4.08
C ARG A 117 -16.31 -12.08 -3.02
N MET A 118 -15.86 -12.28 -1.77
CA MET A 118 -16.72 -12.65 -0.64
C MET A 118 -17.65 -11.53 -0.21
N PHE A 119 -17.18 -10.28 -0.26
CA PHE A 119 -18.02 -9.13 -0.02
C PHE A 119 -19.13 -8.97 -1.07
N ARG A 120 -18.80 -9.12 -2.36
CA ARG A 120 -19.79 -9.02 -3.45
C ARG A 120 -20.80 -10.17 -3.45
N SER A 121 -20.39 -11.36 -3.01
CA SER A 121 -21.28 -12.52 -2.87
C SER A 121 -22.09 -12.54 -1.57
N ALA A 122 -21.92 -11.55 -0.69
CA ALA A 122 -22.71 -11.52 0.55
C ALA A 122 -24.19 -11.29 0.24
N SER A 123 -25.03 -11.82 1.12
CA SER A 123 -26.48 -11.63 1.07
C SER A 123 -26.88 -10.17 1.24
N GLU A 124 -28.13 -9.86 0.87
CA GLU A 124 -28.72 -8.53 1.04
C GLU A 124 -28.81 -8.08 2.51
N ALA A 125 -28.70 -9.01 3.47
CA ALA A 125 -28.65 -8.68 4.90
C ALA A 125 -27.22 -8.38 5.39
N GLU A 126 -26.22 -9.09 4.84
CA GLU A 126 -24.82 -8.96 5.28
C GLU A 126 -24.13 -7.71 4.73
N ARG A 127 -24.34 -7.43 3.44
CA ARG A 127 -23.68 -6.30 2.76
C ARG A 127 -23.99 -4.94 3.42
N PRO A 128 -25.26 -4.61 3.75
CA PRO A 128 -25.56 -3.39 4.51
C PRO A 128 -24.88 -3.38 5.88
N GLY A 129 -24.80 -4.53 6.55
CA GLY A 129 -24.10 -4.68 7.83
C GLY A 129 -22.66 -4.21 7.78
N VAL A 130 -21.93 -4.56 6.71
CA VAL A 130 -20.55 -4.08 6.47
C VAL A 130 -20.50 -2.55 6.33
N LEU A 131 -21.45 -1.95 5.60
CA LEU A 131 -21.51 -0.50 5.43
C LEU A 131 -21.81 0.20 6.75
N THR A 132 -22.76 -0.32 7.53
CA THR A 132 -23.13 0.27 8.83
C THR A 132 -22.06 0.09 9.91
N ALA A 133 -21.22 -0.93 9.77
CA ALA A 133 -20.09 -1.16 10.66
C ALA A 133 -18.94 -0.17 10.43
N HIS A 134 -18.89 0.53 9.29
CA HIS A 134 -17.88 1.54 9.06
C HIS A 134 -18.12 2.76 9.97
N PRO A 135 -17.11 3.20 10.74
CA PRO A 135 -17.23 4.40 11.53
C PRO A 135 -17.50 5.59 10.63
N ASP A 136 -18.34 6.47 11.11
CA ASP A 136 -18.74 7.66 10.40
C ASP A 136 -17.54 8.62 10.29
N LEU A 137 -17.42 9.34 9.17
CA LEU A 137 -16.26 10.21 8.92
C LEU A 137 -16.13 11.27 10.02
N ALA A 138 -17.25 11.81 10.52
CA ALA A 138 -17.30 12.80 11.58
C ALA A 138 -16.89 12.24 12.95
N GLY A 139 -17.26 11.01 13.30
CA GLY A 139 -16.79 10.34 14.52
C GLY A 139 -15.30 10.00 14.45
N LYS A 140 -14.77 9.59 13.29
CA LYS A 140 -13.31 9.45 13.12
C LYS A 140 -12.59 10.80 13.26
N LEU A 141 -13.14 11.88 12.70
CA LEU A 141 -12.64 13.25 12.83
C LEU A 141 -12.64 13.73 14.28
N ALA A 142 -13.66 13.41 15.07
CA ALA A 142 -13.76 13.75 16.49
C ALA A 142 -12.81 12.90 17.36
N ALA A 143 -12.61 11.64 16.98
CA ALA A 143 -11.73 10.71 17.67
C ALA A 143 -10.26 10.81 17.21
N ALA A 144 -9.92 11.62 16.20
CA ALA A 144 -8.53 11.88 15.79
C ALA A 144 -7.64 12.44 16.93
N GLY A 145 -8.24 13.01 17.98
CA GLY A 145 -7.53 13.36 19.23
C GLY A 145 -7.31 12.20 20.20
N ARG A 146 -7.79 10.97 19.90
CA ARG A 146 -7.81 9.79 20.79
C ARG A 146 -7.62 8.42 20.09
N LEU A 147 -7.39 8.35 18.78
CA LEU A 147 -7.46 7.07 18.03
C LEU A 147 -6.14 6.27 17.98
N THR A 148 -6.31 4.95 17.92
CA THR A 148 -5.29 3.91 17.77
C THR A 148 -4.61 3.95 16.39
N ALA A 149 -3.43 3.31 16.27
CA ALA A 149 -2.50 3.43 15.15
C ALA A 149 -3.13 3.20 13.75
N GLU A 150 -4.08 2.27 13.62
CA GLU A 150 -4.64 1.83 12.34
C GLU A 150 -5.60 2.86 11.71
N SER A 151 -6.38 3.60 12.51
CA SER A 151 -7.29 4.65 11.98
C SER A 151 -6.55 5.96 11.64
N SER A 152 -5.36 6.19 12.23
CA SER A 152 -4.59 7.42 12.04
C SER A 152 -3.96 7.53 10.64
N SER A 153 -3.55 6.40 10.05
CA SER A 153 -2.83 6.36 8.76
C SER A 153 -3.74 6.59 7.55
N GLU A 154 -5.03 6.23 7.63
CA GLU A 154 -5.97 6.46 6.54
C GLU A 154 -6.26 7.95 6.35
N GLN A 155 -6.31 8.73 7.43
CA GLN A 155 -6.85 10.10 7.41
C GLN A 155 -5.79 11.21 7.39
N ALA A 156 -4.56 10.92 7.85
CA ALA A 156 -3.47 11.89 7.89
C ALA A 156 -3.13 12.49 6.51
N GLY A 157 -3.39 11.75 5.42
CA GLY A 157 -3.13 12.23 4.06
C GLY A 157 -4.14 13.24 3.52
N ALA A 158 -5.37 13.28 4.05
CA ALA A 158 -6.47 14.08 3.48
C ALA A 158 -6.61 15.49 4.11
N GLY A 159 -5.78 15.83 5.11
CA GLY A 159 -5.84 17.10 5.85
C GLY A 159 -7.10 17.27 6.71
N LEU A 160 -7.69 16.14 7.11
CA LEU A 160 -8.91 16.03 7.91
C LEU A 160 -8.64 16.22 9.41
N ASP A 161 -7.39 16.02 9.83
CA ASP A 161 -6.86 16.33 11.16
C ASP A 161 -6.80 17.84 11.45
N LEU A 162 -6.77 18.68 10.42
CA LEU A 162 -6.63 20.14 10.52
C LEU A 162 -7.95 20.92 10.30
N LEU A 163 -9.11 20.27 10.48
CA LEU A 163 -10.40 20.94 10.32
C LEU A 163 -10.67 21.96 11.43
N THR A 164 -11.14 23.14 11.02
CA THR A 164 -11.72 24.14 11.92
C THR A 164 -13.03 23.64 12.54
N ASP A 165 -13.45 24.23 13.67
CA ASP A 165 -14.71 23.85 14.33
C ASP A 165 -15.94 24.03 13.43
N ALA A 166 -15.94 25.08 12.59
CA ALA A 166 -17.01 25.33 11.62
C ALA A 166 -17.07 24.27 10.51
N GLU A 167 -15.91 23.83 10.01
CA GLU A 167 -15.84 22.73 9.04
C GLU A 167 -16.28 21.41 9.66
N ARG A 168 -15.86 21.13 10.90
CA ARG A 168 -16.28 19.94 11.65
C ARG A 168 -17.79 19.90 11.82
N ALA A 169 -18.41 21.01 12.23
CA ALA A 169 -19.87 21.12 12.32
C ALA A 169 -20.57 20.90 10.97
N THR A 170 -19.97 21.38 9.87
CA THR A 170 -20.49 21.15 8.52
C THR A 170 -20.43 19.67 8.13
N PHE A 171 -19.30 18.99 8.36
CA PHE A 171 -19.16 17.55 8.11
C PHE A 171 -20.11 16.72 8.98
N THR A 172 -20.26 17.06 10.26
CA THR A 172 -21.20 16.38 11.16
C THR A 172 -22.63 16.49 10.61
N ARG A 173 -23.09 17.70 10.26
CA ARG A 173 -24.43 17.89 9.70
C ARG A 173 -24.63 17.10 8.40
N LEU A 174 -23.70 17.21 7.45
CA LEU A 174 -23.78 16.47 6.18
C LEU A 174 -23.84 14.96 6.38
N ASN A 175 -23.11 14.45 7.38
CA ASN A 175 -23.13 13.02 7.70
C ASN A 175 -24.46 12.59 8.34
N THR A 176 -25.03 13.42 9.22
CA THR A 176 -26.38 13.18 9.78
C THR A 176 -27.43 13.13 8.66
N ASP A 177 -27.44 14.14 7.78
CA ASP A 177 -28.38 14.22 6.64
C ASP A 177 -28.23 12.99 5.72
N TYR A 178 -26.99 12.55 5.51
CA TYR A 178 -26.68 11.38 4.68
C TYR A 178 -27.15 10.06 5.29
N VAL A 179 -26.91 9.86 6.59
CA VAL A 179 -27.36 8.65 7.31
C VAL A 179 -28.88 8.59 7.34
N GLU A 180 -29.57 9.72 7.58
CA GLU A 180 -31.03 9.79 7.56
C GLU A 180 -31.59 9.40 6.19
N LYS A 181 -30.98 9.88 5.10
CA LYS A 181 -31.43 9.57 3.74
C LYS A 181 -31.12 8.13 3.30
N HIS A 182 -29.89 7.66 3.51
CA HIS A 182 -29.39 6.43 2.90
C HIS A 182 -29.36 5.23 3.87
N GLY A 183 -29.41 5.47 5.18
CA GLY A 183 -29.42 4.43 6.22
C GLY A 183 -28.05 3.82 6.54
N PHE A 184 -26.96 4.41 6.07
CA PHE A 184 -25.59 4.03 6.40
C PHE A 184 -24.66 5.25 6.34
N PRO A 185 -23.49 5.22 7.00
CA PRO A 185 -22.55 6.35 7.03
C PRO A 185 -22.00 6.72 5.65
N PHE A 186 -21.56 7.97 5.49
CA PHE A 186 -20.83 8.36 4.29
C PHE A 186 -19.44 7.71 4.27
N ILE A 187 -19.22 6.84 3.30
CA ILE A 187 -17.96 6.09 3.14
C ILE A 187 -17.24 6.61 1.90
N ILE A 188 -15.98 6.98 2.05
CA ILE A 188 -15.09 7.41 0.97
C ILE A 188 -13.66 6.98 1.26
N ALA A 189 -12.92 6.55 0.24
CA ALA A 189 -11.52 6.20 0.35
C ALA A 189 -10.66 7.47 0.43
N VAL A 190 -10.53 8.01 1.64
CA VAL A 190 -9.90 9.31 1.93
C VAL A 190 -8.51 9.50 1.31
N ARG A 191 -7.73 8.44 1.09
CA ARG A 191 -6.40 8.53 0.45
C ARG A 191 -6.42 8.97 -1.01
N ASP A 192 -7.55 8.81 -1.72
CA ASP A 192 -7.73 9.31 -3.08
C ASP A 192 -8.22 10.77 -3.12
N HIS A 193 -8.38 11.40 -1.95
CA HIS A 193 -9.09 12.67 -1.83
C HIS A 193 -8.38 13.69 -0.93
N ASP A 194 -8.62 14.96 -1.24
CA ASP A 194 -8.39 16.08 -0.35
C ASP A 194 -9.71 16.56 0.27
N LYS A 195 -9.65 17.44 1.28
CA LYS A 195 -10.83 18.01 1.93
C LYS A 195 -11.87 18.58 0.96
N ALA A 196 -11.43 19.29 -0.08
CA ALA A 196 -12.32 19.93 -1.04
C ALA A 196 -13.08 18.90 -1.89
N SER A 197 -12.39 17.87 -2.37
CA SER A 197 -13.00 16.79 -3.16
C SER A 197 -13.89 15.88 -2.31
N ILE A 198 -13.61 15.69 -1.02
CA ILE A 198 -14.53 15.00 -0.09
C ILE A 198 -15.85 15.78 0.03
N LEU A 199 -15.78 17.10 0.24
CA LEU A 199 -16.97 17.94 0.34
C LEU A 199 -17.78 17.93 -0.96
N ALA A 200 -17.11 18.04 -2.11
CA ALA A 200 -17.74 17.95 -3.42
C ALA A 200 -18.39 16.57 -3.64
N ALA A 201 -17.72 15.49 -3.22
CA ALA A 201 -18.28 14.14 -3.29
C ALA A 201 -19.53 14.01 -2.41
N PHE A 202 -19.53 14.58 -1.20
CA PHE A 202 -20.70 14.63 -0.31
C PHE A 202 -21.89 15.32 -0.99
N GLN A 203 -21.68 16.53 -1.50
CA GLN A 203 -22.71 17.34 -2.15
C GLN A 203 -23.29 16.67 -3.39
N ARG A 204 -22.47 15.94 -4.15
CA ARG A 204 -22.94 15.16 -5.29
C ARG A 204 -23.72 13.92 -4.86
N ARG A 205 -23.16 13.15 -3.93
CA ARG A 205 -23.67 11.82 -3.55
C ARG A 205 -24.94 11.87 -2.71
N ILE A 206 -25.12 12.92 -1.91
CA ILE A 206 -26.37 13.12 -1.16
C ILE A 206 -27.58 13.25 -2.10
N GLY A 207 -27.39 13.60 -3.37
CA GLY A 207 -28.46 13.67 -4.38
C GLY A 207 -28.89 12.31 -4.94
N ASN A 208 -28.08 11.26 -4.79
CA ASN A 208 -28.31 9.95 -5.39
C ASN A 208 -29.57 9.25 -4.81
N ASP A 209 -30.12 8.30 -5.57
CA ASP A 209 -31.05 7.32 -5.04
C ASP A 209 -30.32 6.26 -4.19
N ARG A 210 -31.08 5.50 -3.39
CA ARG A 210 -30.50 4.53 -2.45
C ARG A 210 -29.72 3.42 -3.15
N ALA A 211 -30.15 2.92 -4.31
CA ALA A 211 -29.50 1.81 -4.98
C ALA A 211 -28.17 2.25 -5.61
N THR A 212 -28.16 3.40 -6.27
CA THR A 212 -26.94 4.03 -6.81
C THR A 212 -25.93 4.29 -5.69
N GLU A 213 -26.38 4.87 -4.58
CA GLU A 213 -25.48 5.20 -3.47
C GLU A 213 -24.95 3.97 -2.75
N PHE A 214 -25.77 2.93 -2.61
CA PHE A 214 -25.33 1.66 -2.06
C PHE A 214 -24.19 1.06 -2.89
N ALA A 215 -24.32 1.07 -4.22
CA ALA A 215 -23.29 0.57 -5.11
C ALA A 215 -22.00 1.40 -5.05
N GLU A 216 -22.10 2.73 -4.95
CA GLU A 216 -20.94 3.61 -4.72
C GLU A 216 -20.27 3.29 -3.38
N ALA A 217 -21.03 3.20 -2.29
CA ALA A 217 -20.50 2.89 -0.97
C ALA A 217 -19.75 1.54 -0.94
N CYS A 218 -20.29 0.50 -1.59
CA CYS A 218 -19.59 -0.77 -1.75
C CYS A 218 -18.24 -0.61 -2.49
N ARG A 219 -18.20 0.18 -3.57
CA ARG A 219 -16.94 0.46 -4.28
C ARG A 219 -15.92 1.17 -3.39
N GLN A 220 -16.38 2.12 -2.58
CA GLN A 220 -15.52 2.84 -1.63
C GLN A 220 -14.97 1.90 -0.55
N VAL A 221 -15.78 0.98 -0.01
CA VAL A 221 -15.30 -0.04 0.93
C VAL A 221 -14.26 -0.96 0.29
N GLU A 222 -14.49 -1.44 -0.94
CA GLU A 222 -13.49 -2.24 -1.66
C GLU A 222 -12.18 -1.45 -1.88
N ARG A 223 -12.26 -0.15 -2.18
CA ARG A 223 -11.07 0.70 -2.36
C ARG A 223 -10.31 0.93 -1.05
N ILE A 224 -11.01 1.11 0.07
CA ILE A 224 -10.39 1.21 1.40
C ILE A 224 -9.69 -0.10 1.76
N ALA A 225 -10.33 -1.25 1.53
CA ALA A 225 -9.73 -2.56 1.75
C ALA A 225 -8.44 -2.76 0.93
N GLU A 226 -8.42 -2.29 -0.32
CA GLU A 226 -7.21 -2.32 -1.16
C GLU A 226 -6.05 -1.53 -0.54
N PHE A 227 -6.33 -0.33 0.00
CA PHE A 227 -5.31 0.47 0.67
C PHE A 227 -4.77 -0.20 1.93
N ARG A 228 -5.64 -0.74 2.77
CA ARG A 228 -5.23 -1.50 3.97
C ARG A 228 -4.30 -2.65 3.60
N LEU A 229 -4.66 -3.42 2.58
CA LEU A 229 -3.85 -4.54 2.11
C LEU A 229 -2.49 -4.11 1.55
N ARG A 230 -2.41 -2.98 0.87
CA ARG A 230 -1.14 -2.41 0.39
C ARG A 230 -0.21 -1.96 1.51
N ASP A 231 -0.76 -1.60 2.67
CA ASP A 231 0.06 -1.27 3.85
C ASP A 231 0.55 -2.52 4.59
N MET A 232 -0.25 -3.59 4.56
CA MET A 232 0.04 -4.84 5.26
C MET A 232 0.97 -5.78 4.48
N LEU A 233 0.92 -5.73 3.16
CA LEU A 233 1.65 -6.64 2.26
C LEU A 233 2.80 -5.92 1.55
N PRO A 234 3.93 -6.62 1.31
CA PRO A 234 5.10 -6.06 0.64
C PRO A 234 4.90 -5.82 -0.87
#